data_AF-A0A7X0Y6Y3-F1
#
_entry.id   AF-A0A7X0Y6Y3-F1
#
_cell.length_a   1.000
_cell.length_b   1.000
_cell.length_c   1.000
_cell.angle_alpha   90.00
_cell.angle_beta   90.00
_cell.angle_gamma   90.00
#
_symmetry.space_group_name_H-M   'P 1'
#
loop_
_entity.id
_entity.type
_entity.pdbx_description
1 polymer ?
#
loop_
_entity_poly.entity_id
_entity_poly.type
_entity_poly.pdbx_seq_one_letter_code
_entity_poly.pdbx_strand_id
1 'polypeptide(L)'
;MTENENGDKKLDLSPLISTSTLKRQTVKVKGTDDFGRSAKNTTPPNEQAPVLDKLPKKAPRIDPSEDFRKKATKTQKLSPDVILKIEVLKPYIKELEELNLDRKPTVNDIVAMLVDHYVNTKIPTRHLESYKAVYDNLYDQL
;
A
#
# COMPACT_ATOMS: atom_id res chain seq x y z
N MET A 1 58.18 10.97 12.38
CA MET A 1 58.96 11.33 13.57
C MET A 1 59.03 12.84 13.65
N THR A 2 58.23 13.42 14.54
CA THR A 2 58.40 14.77 15.08
C THR A 2 58.05 14.66 16.56
N GLU A 3 59.07 14.73 17.41
CA GLU A 3 58.97 14.62 18.87
C GLU A 3 58.90 16.02 19.47
N ASN A 4 58.04 16.19 20.48
CA ASN A 4 58.09 17.31 21.41
C ASN A 4 58.35 16.75 22.81
N GLU A 5 59.18 17.45 23.58
CA GLU A 5 59.58 17.13 24.94
C GLU A 5 58.43 17.37 25.92
N ASN A 6 57.62 16.34 26.14
CA ASN A 6 56.89 16.02 27.37
C ASN A 6 56.13 14.73 27.07
N GLY A 7 56.33 13.70 27.90
CA GLY A 7 55.97 12.30 27.65
C GLY A 7 54.48 11.95 27.51
N ASP A 8 53.65 12.88 27.03
CA ASP A 8 52.26 12.62 26.70
C ASP A 8 52.16 12.18 25.25
N LYS A 9 51.93 10.88 25.04
CA LYS A 9 51.62 10.32 23.73
C LYS A 9 50.34 10.97 23.21
N LYS A 10 50.47 11.95 22.32
CA LYS A 10 49.34 12.51 21.58
C LYS A 10 48.74 11.39 20.71
N LEU A 11 47.61 10.84 21.14
CA LEU A 11 46.82 9.92 20.33
C LEU A 11 46.23 10.70 19.16
N ASP A 12 46.72 10.42 17.97
CA ASP A 12 46.19 10.99 16.73
C ASP A 12 44.86 10.30 16.40
N LEU A 13 43.75 10.87 16.89
CA LEU A 13 42.39 10.34 16.75
C LEU A 13 41.77 10.74 15.40
N SER A 14 42.50 10.50 14.30
CA SER A 14 41.89 10.59 12.98
C SER A 14 40.90 9.42 12.78
N PRO A 15 39.72 9.67 12.19
CA PRO A 15 38.73 8.61 11.98
C PRO A 15 39.29 7.56 11.02
N LEU A 16 39.35 6.31 11.49
CA LEU A 16 39.90 5.16 10.74
C LEU A 16 39.09 4.81 9.47
N ILE A 17 37.87 5.35 9.33
CA ILE A 17 37.02 5.15 8.14
C ILE A 17 36.54 6.52 7.66
N SER A 18 37.13 6.99 6.56
CA SER A 18 36.74 8.24 5.88
C SER A 18 36.22 7.93 4.47
N THR A 19 35.24 7.05 4.34
CA THR A 19 34.53 6.85 3.07
C THR A 19 33.04 6.60 3.31
N SER A 20 32.25 7.67 3.14
CA SER A 20 30.81 7.49 2.92
C SER A 20 30.61 6.76 1.59
N THR A 21 29.97 5.60 1.62
CA THR A 21 29.61 4.82 0.41
C THR A 21 28.28 5.27 -0.21
N LEU A 22 27.63 6.27 0.40
CA LEU A 22 26.37 6.84 -0.09
C LEU A 22 26.63 7.70 -1.33
N LYS A 23 26.22 7.18 -2.48
CA LYS A 23 26.18 7.94 -3.74
C LYS A 23 25.13 9.03 -3.62
N ARG A 24 25.55 10.29 -3.61
CA ARG A 24 24.65 11.45 -3.65
C ARG A 24 23.90 11.46 -4.98
N GLN A 25 22.62 11.15 -4.95
CA GLN A 25 21.77 11.15 -6.15
C GLN A 25 21.25 12.57 -6.39
N THR A 26 21.76 13.23 -7.42
CA THR A 26 21.32 14.57 -7.81
C THR A 26 19.99 14.46 -8.57
N VAL A 27 18.89 14.83 -7.93
CA VAL A 27 17.56 14.82 -8.57
C VAL A 27 17.34 16.13 -9.31
N LYS A 28 17.10 16.06 -10.63
CA LYS A 28 16.63 17.21 -11.41
C LYS A 28 15.11 17.31 -11.27
N VAL A 29 14.66 18.23 -10.42
CA VAL A 29 13.23 18.56 -10.32
C VAL A 29 12.88 19.41 -11.54
N LYS A 30 11.97 18.91 -12.40
CA LYS A 30 11.40 19.70 -13.50
C LYS A 30 9.93 19.98 -13.15
N GLY A 31 9.69 21.20 -12.69
CA GLY A 31 8.40 21.80 -12.43
C GLY A 31 8.60 23.32 -12.43
N THR A 32 7.56 24.09 -12.72
CA THR A 32 7.60 25.53 -12.46
C THR A 32 7.70 25.70 -10.95
N ASP A 33 8.80 26.28 -10.49
CA ASP A 33 9.05 26.57 -9.08
C ASP A 33 8.18 27.76 -8.66
N ASP A 34 6.85 27.54 -8.62
CA ASP A 34 5.87 28.57 -8.38
C ASP A 34 5.48 28.56 -6.90
N PHE A 35 6.40 29.05 -6.06
CA PHE A 35 6.13 29.39 -4.66
C PHE A 35 5.51 30.79 -4.51
N GLY A 36 4.98 31.36 -5.59
CA GLY A 36 4.30 32.65 -5.57
C GLY A 36 2.86 32.51 -5.07
N ARG A 37 2.57 32.95 -3.84
CA ARG A 37 1.19 33.32 -3.46
C ARG A 37 0.84 34.66 -4.10
N SER A 38 0.46 34.66 -5.38
CA SER A 38 -0.15 35.83 -6.00
C SER A 38 -1.64 35.88 -5.64
N ALA A 39 -1.95 36.62 -4.58
CA ALA A 39 -3.30 37.10 -4.36
C ALA A 39 -3.62 38.16 -5.42
N LYS A 40 -4.60 37.89 -6.30
CA LYS A 40 -5.47 38.92 -6.89
C LYS A 40 -6.65 38.29 -7.63
N ASN A 41 -7.82 38.51 -7.05
CA ASN A 41 -9.12 38.35 -7.69
C ASN A 41 -9.24 39.34 -8.86
N THR A 42 -9.63 38.86 -10.04
CA THR A 42 -10.46 39.61 -11.02
C THR A 42 -11.02 38.64 -12.07
N THR A 43 -12.25 38.92 -12.48
CA THR A 43 -13.27 38.13 -13.21
C THR A 43 -12.96 37.71 -14.66
N PRO A 44 -13.66 36.70 -15.24
CA PRO A 44 -13.58 36.26 -16.65
C PRO A 44 -14.77 36.83 -17.48
N PRO A 45 -15.11 36.40 -18.73
CA PRO A 45 -14.43 35.61 -19.77
C PRO A 45 -14.47 36.28 -21.19
N ASN A 46 -13.67 35.81 -22.17
CA ASN A 46 -14.07 35.45 -23.55
C ASN A 46 -12.85 35.34 -24.48
N GLU A 47 -12.53 34.13 -24.96
CA GLU A 47 -12.23 33.85 -26.38
C GLU A 47 -12.04 32.32 -26.58
N GLN A 48 -12.75 31.82 -27.59
CA GLN A 48 -12.83 30.45 -28.10
C GLN A 48 -11.45 30.05 -28.70
N ALA A 49 -10.91 28.82 -28.75
CA ALA A 49 -11.31 27.41 -28.75
C ALA A 49 -10.01 26.57 -28.52
N PRO A 50 -9.94 25.21 -28.57
CA PRO A 50 -10.97 24.19 -28.71
C PRO A 50 -11.12 23.31 -27.45
N VAL A 51 -12.31 22.75 -27.29
CA VAL A 51 -12.60 21.68 -26.34
C VAL A 51 -11.75 20.47 -26.70
N LEU A 52 -10.67 20.25 -25.96
CA LEU A 52 -10.04 18.94 -25.86
C LEU A 52 -10.57 18.28 -24.60
N ASP A 53 -11.65 17.53 -24.76
CA ASP A 53 -12.12 16.55 -23.80
C ASP A 53 -10.96 15.64 -23.38
N LYS A 54 -10.39 15.91 -22.21
CA LYS A 54 -9.60 14.95 -21.47
C LYS A 54 -10.16 14.88 -20.07
N LEU A 55 -11.32 14.21 -19.96
CA LEU A 55 -11.61 13.38 -18.80
C LEU A 55 -10.30 12.69 -18.37
N PRO A 56 -9.90 12.74 -17.08
CA PRO A 56 -8.96 11.76 -16.59
C PRO A 56 -9.60 10.39 -16.81
N LYS A 57 -9.00 9.69 -17.77
CA LYS A 57 -9.29 8.33 -18.15
C LYS A 57 -9.34 7.49 -16.89
N LYS A 58 -10.43 6.73 -16.79
CA LYS A 58 -10.49 5.38 -16.23
C LYS A 58 -10.01 5.26 -14.78
N ALA A 59 -10.98 5.01 -13.90
CA ALA A 59 -10.79 3.96 -12.89
C ALA A 59 -10.04 2.79 -13.55
N PRO A 60 -9.00 2.22 -12.91
CA PRO A 60 -8.20 1.15 -13.50
C PRO A 60 -9.17 0.14 -14.11
N ARG A 61 -9.14 0.02 -15.45
CA ARG A 61 -9.90 -1.04 -16.09
C ARG A 61 -9.18 -2.29 -15.63
N ILE A 62 -9.78 -2.99 -14.68
CA ILE A 62 -9.46 -4.39 -14.41
C ILE A 62 -9.56 -5.05 -15.78
N ASP A 63 -8.44 -5.50 -16.31
CA ASP A 63 -8.46 -6.18 -17.59
C ASP A 63 -9.43 -7.36 -17.45
N PRO A 64 -10.40 -7.54 -18.36
CA PRO A 64 -11.39 -8.63 -18.23
C PRO A 64 -10.74 -10.02 -18.34
N SER A 65 -9.45 -10.08 -18.69
CA SER A 65 -8.60 -11.27 -18.63
C SER A 65 -8.15 -11.63 -17.20
N GLU A 66 -8.20 -10.68 -16.26
CA GLU A 66 -7.86 -10.83 -14.83
C GLU A 66 -9.12 -10.86 -13.96
N ASP A 67 -10.23 -11.40 -14.48
CA ASP A 67 -11.38 -11.65 -13.61
C ASP A 67 -11.00 -12.76 -12.63
N PHE A 68 -10.70 -12.38 -11.39
CA PHE A 68 -10.34 -13.31 -10.30
C PHE A 68 -11.37 -14.42 -10.11
N ARG A 69 -12.63 -14.20 -10.52
CA ARG A 69 -13.71 -15.21 -10.47
C ARG A 69 -13.50 -16.35 -11.46
N LYS A 70 -12.64 -16.19 -12.47
CA LYS A 70 -12.34 -17.20 -13.49
C LYS A 70 -11.26 -18.20 -13.05
N LYS A 71 -10.50 -17.90 -11.98
CA LYS A 71 -9.57 -18.87 -11.41
C LYS A 71 -10.37 -19.95 -10.67
N ALA A 72 -10.20 -21.20 -11.08
CA ALA A 72 -10.88 -22.33 -10.46
C ALA A 72 -10.37 -22.51 -9.03
N THR A 73 -11.18 -22.11 -8.04
CA THR A 73 -10.79 -22.24 -6.62
C THR A 73 -11.09 -23.64 -6.12
N LYS A 74 -10.13 -24.27 -5.43
CA LYS A 74 -10.33 -25.57 -4.78
C LYS A 74 -11.14 -25.42 -3.49
N THR A 75 -12.29 -26.09 -3.42
CA THR A 75 -13.11 -26.11 -2.20
C THR A 75 -12.41 -26.85 -1.06
N GLN A 76 -12.38 -26.24 0.13
CA GLN A 76 -11.92 -26.88 1.36
C GLN A 76 -13.09 -27.19 2.29
N LYS A 77 -13.00 -28.30 3.03
CA LYS A 77 -13.99 -28.65 4.06
C LYS A 77 -13.57 -28.05 5.40
N LEU A 78 -14.52 -27.41 6.07
CA LEU A 78 -14.36 -26.91 7.44
C LEU A 78 -14.88 -27.95 8.44
N SER A 79 -14.37 -27.92 9.68
CA SER A 79 -14.89 -28.77 10.75
C SER A 79 -16.30 -28.31 11.17
N PRO A 80 -17.14 -29.20 11.73
CA PRO A 80 -18.49 -28.84 12.16
C PRO A 80 -18.53 -27.69 13.17
N ASP A 81 -17.58 -27.65 14.11
CA ASP A 81 -17.46 -26.57 15.10
C ASP A 81 -17.17 -25.22 14.45
N VAL A 82 -16.30 -25.17 13.43
CA VAL A 82 -15.99 -23.92 12.71
C VAL A 82 -17.21 -23.43 11.93
N ILE A 83 -17.96 -24.34 11.30
CA ILE A 83 -19.21 -23.99 10.61
C ILE A 83 -20.21 -23.39 11.59
N LEU A 84 -20.41 -24.03 12.75
CA LEU A 84 -21.32 -23.55 13.78
C LEU A 84 -20.93 -22.14 14.27
N LYS A 85 -19.64 -21.90 14.51
CA LYS A 85 -19.14 -20.57 14.89
C LYS A 85 -19.48 -19.52 13.85
N ILE A 86 -19.29 -19.82 12.57
CA ILE A 86 -19.62 -18.91 11.48
C ILE A 86 -21.14 -18.66 11.40
N GLU A 87 -21.95 -19.70 11.58
CA GLU A 87 -23.41 -19.58 11.57
C GLU A 87 -23.96 -18.73 12.72
N VAL A 88 -23.41 -18.92 13.93
CA VAL A 88 -23.76 -18.11 15.10
C VAL A 88 -23.27 -16.68 14.94
N LEU A 89 -22.15 -16.46 14.23
CA LEU A 89 -21.60 -15.13 14.01
C LEU A 89 -22.43 -14.30 13.00
N LYS A 90 -23.04 -14.94 12.00
CA LYS A 90 -23.83 -14.28 10.95
C LYS A 90 -24.73 -13.12 11.44
N PRO A 91 -25.62 -13.29 12.44
CA PRO A 91 -26.52 -12.22 12.89
C PRO A 91 -25.81 -11.03 13.58
N TYR A 92 -24.54 -11.16 13.97
CA TYR A 92 -23.80 -10.09 14.64
C TYR A 92 -22.98 -9.23 13.68
N ILE A 93 -22.84 -9.65 12.42
CA ILE A 93 -22.05 -8.94 11.42
C ILE A 93 -22.95 -7.93 10.71
N LYS A 94 -23.10 -6.75 11.33
CA LYS A 94 -23.87 -5.62 10.76
C LYS A 94 -23.28 -5.12 9.44
N GLU A 95 -21.96 -5.20 9.30
CA GLU A 95 -21.23 -4.80 8.08
C GLU A 95 -21.67 -5.61 6.85
N LEU A 96 -22.16 -6.85 7.01
CA LEU A 96 -22.68 -7.65 5.89
C LEU A 96 -24.10 -7.25 5.48
N GLU A 97 -24.85 -6.57 6.35
CA GLU A 97 -26.14 -5.97 6.00
C GLU A 97 -25.94 -4.61 5.30
N GLU A 98 -24.88 -3.89 5.65
CA GLU A 98 -24.51 -2.58 5.06
C GLU A 98 -23.74 -2.70 3.75
N LEU A 99 -22.99 -3.79 3.56
CA LEU A 99 -22.48 -4.21 2.27
C LEU A 99 -23.71 -4.58 1.43
N ASN A 100 -24.18 -3.64 0.59
CA ASN A 100 -25.30 -3.74 -0.36
C ASN A 100 -25.17 -4.93 -1.34
N LEU A 101 -25.09 -6.13 -0.82
CA LEU A 101 -25.13 -7.39 -1.51
C LEU A 101 -26.61 -7.72 -1.60
N ASP A 102 -27.14 -7.77 -2.81
CA ASP A 102 -28.51 -8.25 -3.09
C ASP A 102 -28.72 -9.73 -2.69
N ARG A 103 -27.76 -10.33 -1.98
CA ARG A 103 -27.69 -11.73 -1.58
C ARG A 103 -27.27 -11.86 -0.12
N LYS A 104 -27.72 -12.94 0.50
CA LYS A 104 -27.21 -13.36 1.82
C LYS A 104 -25.69 -13.57 1.76
N PRO A 105 -24.94 -13.12 2.77
CA PRO A 105 -23.50 -13.29 2.79
C PRO A 105 -23.11 -14.76 2.81
N THR A 106 -22.14 -15.12 1.98
CA THR A 106 -21.62 -16.48 1.90
C THR A 106 -20.58 -16.73 2.99
N VAL A 107 -20.26 -17.99 3.24
CA VAL A 107 -19.18 -18.36 4.17
C VAL A 107 -17.84 -17.74 3.73
N ASN A 108 -17.58 -17.67 2.43
CA ASN A 108 -16.36 -17.05 1.91
C ASN A 108 -16.32 -15.54 2.19
N ASP A 109 -17.44 -14.84 2.05
CA ASP A 109 -17.52 -13.40 2.35
C ASP A 109 -17.20 -13.14 3.84
N ILE A 110 -17.78 -13.96 4.73
CA ILE A 110 -17.54 -13.87 6.18
C ILE A 110 -16.07 -14.14 6.51
N VAL A 111 -15.50 -15.21 5.95
CA VAL A 111 -14.10 -15.59 6.21
C VAL A 111 -13.15 -14.52 5.67
N ALA A 112 -13.39 -14.00 4.46
CA ALA A 112 -12.58 -12.93 3.87
C ALA A 112 -12.57 -11.69 4.75
N MET A 113 -13.74 -11.22 5.18
CA MET A 113 -13.87 -10.08 6.10
C MET A 113 -13.13 -10.31 7.42
N LEU A 114 -13.25 -11.51 8.01
CA LEU A 114 -12.54 -11.83 9.26
C LEU A 114 -11.01 -11.84 9.09
N VAL A 115 -10.54 -12.39 7.97
CA VAL A 115 -9.10 -12.40 7.63
C VAL A 115 -8.62 -10.98 7.42
N ASP A 116 -9.33 -10.17 6.63
CA ASP A 116 -8.97 -8.78 6.36
C ASP A 116 -8.94 -7.95 7.65
N HIS A 117 -9.95 -8.10 8.51
CA HIS A 117 -9.96 -7.45 9.81
C HIS A 117 -8.76 -7.86 10.67
N TYR A 118 -8.43 -9.16 10.73
CA TYR A 118 -7.26 -9.62 11.49
C TYR A 118 -5.95 -9.07 10.94
N VAL A 119 -5.78 -9.11 9.62
CA VAL A 119 -4.59 -8.59 8.92
C VAL A 119 -4.44 -7.10 9.21
N ASN A 120 -5.51 -6.32 9.08
CA ASN A 120 -5.46 -4.86 9.25
C ASN A 120 -5.30 -4.41 10.71
N THR A 121 -5.80 -5.20 11.68
CA THR A 121 -5.77 -4.80 13.10
C THR A 121 -4.62 -5.42 13.91
N LYS A 122 -4.15 -6.61 13.54
CA LYS A 122 -3.18 -7.37 14.35
C LYS A 122 -1.82 -7.54 13.70
N ILE A 123 -1.70 -7.44 12.37
CA ILE A 123 -0.41 -7.64 11.71
C ILE A 123 0.37 -6.31 11.67
N PRO A 124 1.58 -6.24 12.24
CA PRO A 124 2.42 -5.06 12.13
C PRO A 124 2.80 -4.75 10.69
N THR A 125 2.93 -3.47 10.32
CA THR A 125 3.22 -3.03 8.94
C THR A 125 4.42 -3.74 8.30
N ARG A 126 5.48 -4.02 9.08
CA ARG A 126 6.66 -4.76 8.61
C ARG A 126 6.37 -6.21 8.17
N HIS A 127 5.35 -6.82 8.74
CA HIS A 127 4.92 -8.20 8.42
C HIS A 127 3.79 -8.22 7.39
N LEU A 128 3.12 -7.09 7.17
CA LEU A 128 2.06 -6.96 6.18
C LEU A 128 2.58 -7.17 4.75
N GLU A 129 3.72 -6.58 4.43
CA GLU A 129 4.34 -6.73 3.11
C GLU A 129 4.76 -8.18 2.86
N SER A 130 5.34 -8.85 3.85
CA SER A 130 5.65 -10.28 3.75
C SER A 130 4.40 -11.15 3.59
N TYR A 131 3.30 -10.83 4.29
CA TYR A 131 2.04 -11.55 4.16
C TYR A 131 1.49 -11.43 2.73
N LYS A 132 1.48 -10.21 2.18
CA LYS A 132 1.01 -9.95 0.80
C LYS A 132 1.86 -10.70 -0.23
N ALA A 133 3.18 -10.61 -0.12
CA ALA A 133 4.08 -11.31 -1.04
C ALA A 133 3.89 -12.84 -1.02
N VAL A 134 3.64 -13.43 0.16
CA VAL A 134 3.35 -14.86 0.28
C VAL A 134 1.98 -15.21 -0.32
N TYR A 135 0.96 -14.40 -0.03
CA TYR A 135 -0.38 -14.59 -0.60
C TYR A 135 -0.34 -14.56 -2.13
N ASP A 136 0.31 -13.54 -2.72
CA ASP A 136 0.40 -13.37 -4.18
C ASP A 136 1.07 -14.59 -4.84
N ASN A 137 2.19 -15.05 -4.27
CA ASN A 137 2.91 -16.22 -4.76
C ASN A 137 2.05 -17.49 -4.73
N LEU A 138 1.33 -17.73 -3.63
CA LEU A 138 0.46 -18.91 -3.50
C LEU A 138 -0.79 -18.81 -4.38
N TYR A 139 -1.30 -17.60 -4.57
CA TYR A 139 -2.46 -17.34 -5.41
C TYR A 139 -2.16 -17.55 -6.91
N ASP A 140 -0.92 -17.32 -7.33
CA ASP A 140 -0.48 -17.63 -8.69
C ASP A 140 -0.32 -19.13 -8.96
N GLN A 141 -0.14 -19.93 -7.91
CA GLN A 141 -0.06 -21.39 -7.99
C GLN A 141 -1.43 -22.09 -7.93
N LEU A 142 -2.51 -21.34 -7.69
CA LEU A 142 -3.88 -21.84 -7.57
C LEU A 142 -4.55 -21.98 -8.94
#